data_AF-A0A2V8MCI5-F1
#
_entry.id   AF-A0A2V8MCI5-F1
#
_cell.length_a   1.000
_cell.length_b   1.000
_cell.length_c   1.000
_cell.angle_alpha   90.00
_cell.angle_beta   90.00
_cell.angle_gamma   90.00
#
_symmetry.space_group_name_H-M   'P 1'
#
loop_
_entity.id
_entity.type
_entity.pdbx_description
1 polymer ?
#
loop_
_entity_poly.entity_id
_entity_poly.type
_entity_poly.pdbx_seq_one_letter_code
_entity_poly.pdbx_strand_id
1 'polypeptide(L)'
;DYMQGLAAGGPTKSGHRTPTVIVNVPVNGTDEATVRANAWMFAQVLATGVQGVMLTHADTPGAVRAFVEAVRLPIHKQGIGNGISEGRRGVHGAETAARIWGISAQEYLQKADTWPLNPEGGLLLGLKLEDKYALENAEENLKIPGIAIAEWGPGDMALSLGVTGTGAVAERDPRMQAARARVFAACKANKIFFLNSMNPNNVVDMIKEGVMVGPASQQAAEIGRKYTKRLMPW
;
A
#
# COMPACT_ATOMS: atom_id res chain seq x y z
N ASP A 1 8.19 12.98 14.80
CA ASP A 1 8.10 14.40 14.38
C ASP A 1 7.43 14.62 13.03
N TYR A 2 7.72 13.85 11.97
CA TYR A 2 7.13 14.06 10.63
C TYR A 2 5.59 14.19 10.63
N MET A 3 4.87 13.22 11.21
CA MET A 3 3.40 13.24 11.26
C MET A 3 2.85 14.38 12.12
N GLN A 4 3.55 14.77 13.18
CA GLN A 4 3.17 15.92 14.01
C GLN A 4 3.31 17.23 13.22
N GLY A 5 4.40 17.38 12.46
CA GLY A 5 4.60 18.51 11.55
C GLY A 5 3.50 18.61 10.49
N LEU A 6 3.13 17.48 9.88
CA LEU A 6 2.00 17.43 8.94
C LEU A 6 0.68 17.86 9.59
N ALA A 7 0.36 17.33 10.77
CA ALA A 7 -0.87 17.68 11.48
C ALA A 7 -0.89 19.16 11.93
N ALA A 8 0.27 19.71 12.35
CA ALA A 8 0.41 21.11 12.71
C ALA A 8 0.32 22.06 11.51
N GLY A 9 0.70 21.59 10.31
CA GLY A 9 0.60 22.33 9.05
C GLY A 9 -0.83 22.63 8.60
N GLY A 10 -1.83 22.10 9.32
CA GLY A 10 -3.23 22.38 9.06
C GLY A 10 -3.80 21.51 7.95
N PRO A 11 -5.13 21.56 7.76
CA PRO A 11 -5.77 20.65 6.84
C PRO A 11 -5.22 20.84 5.43
N THR A 12 -5.18 19.75 4.68
CA THR A 12 -5.00 19.80 3.23
C THR A 12 -6.03 20.75 2.64
N LYS A 13 -5.78 21.24 1.42
CA LYS A 13 -6.75 22.07 0.70
C LYS A 13 -8.12 21.40 0.56
N SER A 14 -8.16 20.06 0.57
CA SER A 14 -9.40 19.27 0.57
C SER A 14 -10.06 19.07 1.94
N GLY A 15 -9.58 19.73 2.99
CA GLY A 15 -10.15 19.71 4.34
C GLY A 15 -9.72 18.54 5.22
N HIS A 16 -8.84 17.64 4.75
CA HIS A 16 -8.36 16.53 5.58
C HIS A 16 -7.25 17.00 6.50
N ARG A 17 -7.25 16.55 7.76
CA ARG A 17 -6.26 16.96 8.77
C ARG A 17 -4.80 16.74 8.34
N THR A 18 -4.54 15.64 7.64
CA THR A 18 -3.24 15.36 7.01
C THR A 18 -3.48 14.80 5.60
N PRO A 19 -2.49 14.89 4.68
CA PRO A 19 -2.49 13.97 3.56
C PRO A 19 -2.42 12.52 4.07
N THR A 20 -2.88 11.57 3.26
CA THR A 20 -2.65 10.14 3.52
C THR A 20 -1.16 9.85 3.42
N VAL A 21 -0.58 9.29 4.48
CA VAL A 21 0.83 8.87 4.51
C VAL A 21 0.89 7.35 4.53
N ILE A 22 1.58 6.77 3.54
CA ILE A 22 1.84 5.35 3.40
C ILE A 22 3.35 5.15 3.48
N VAL A 23 3.81 4.22 4.32
CA VAL A 23 5.24 4.00 4.57
C VAL A 23 5.68 2.65 4.02
N ASN A 24 6.76 2.65 3.24
CA ASN A 24 7.51 1.42 2.96
C ASN A 24 8.34 1.10 4.20
N VAL A 25 8.09 -0.05 4.82
CA VAL A 25 8.87 -0.52 5.96
C VAL A 25 10.04 -1.38 5.50
N PRO A 26 11.16 -1.44 6.25
CA PRO A 26 12.35 -2.17 5.83
C PRO A 26 12.23 -3.70 5.99
N VAL A 27 11.14 -4.21 6.57
CA VAL A 27 10.88 -5.65 6.66
C VAL A 27 10.44 -6.17 5.29
N ASN A 28 11.15 -7.19 4.80
CA ASN A 28 10.80 -7.89 3.57
C ASN A 28 9.80 -9.02 3.83
N GLY A 29 8.89 -9.22 2.88
CA GLY A 29 7.88 -10.28 2.88
C GLY A 29 8.37 -11.62 2.34
N THR A 30 9.61 -12.01 2.65
CA THR A 30 10.21 -13.25 2.13
C THR A 30 9.46 -14.50 2.61
N ASP A 31 9.18 -14.57 3.91
CA ASP A 31 8.40 -15.66 4.51
C ASP A 31 7.64 -15.22 5.77
N GLU A 32 6.76 -16.10 6.24
CA GLU A 32 5.92 -15.86 7.42
C GLU A 32 6.73 -15.64 8.69
N ALA A 33 7.82 -16.37 8.90
CA ALA A 33 8.63 -16.27 10.12
C ALA A 33 9.38 -14.93 10.17
N THR A 34 9.96 -14.49 9.04
CA THR A 34 10.61 -13.18 8.92
C THR A 34 9.64 -12.05 9.24
N VAL A 35 8.43 -12.07 8.66
CA VAL A 35 7.43 -11.03 8.91
C VAL A 35 6.97 -11.04 10.36
N ARG A 36 6.70 -12.22 10.95
CA ARG A 36 6.29 -12.33 12.35
C ARG A 36 7.38 -11.86 13.32
N ALA A 37 8.64 -12.22 13.09
CA ALA A 37 9.77 -11.80 13.92
C ALA A 37 9.99 -10.28 13.90
N ASN A 38 9.66 -9.63 12.78
CA ASN A 38 9.86 -8.19 12.58
C ASN A 38 8.56 -7.37 12.67
N ALA A 39 7.46 -7.97 13.15
CA ALA A 39 6.15 -7.31 13.23
C ALA A 39 6.14 -6.01 14.06
N TRP A 40 7.10 -5.87 14.98
CA TRP A 40 7.30 -4.67 15.78
C TRP A 40 7.55 -3.41 14.92
N MET A 41 8.13 -3.54 13.72
CA MET A 41 8.37 -2.43 12.81
C MET A 41 7.06 -1.81 12.32
N PHE A 42 6.07 -2.65 11.97
CA PHE A 42 4.74 -2.17 11.60
C PHE A 42 4.09 -1.42 12.76
N ALA A 43 4.16 -1.99 13.98
CA ALA A 43 3.58 -1.36 15.16
C ALA A 43 4.20 0.01 15.45
N GLN A 44 5.52 0.14 15.36
CA GLN A 44 6.22 1.42 15.56
C GLN A 44 5.79 2.47 14.53
N VAL A 45 5.76 2.11 13.25
CA VAL A 45 5.36 3.04 12.19
C VAL A 45 3.91 3.46 12.35
N LEU A 46 2.99 2.52 12.59
CA LEU A 46 1.57 2.82 12.79
C LEU A 46 1.31 3.65 14.06
N ALA A 47 2.12 3.49 15.11
CA ALA A 47 2.05 4.32 16.33
C ALA A 47 2.35 5.81 16.06
N THR A 48 3.04 6.13 14.96
CA THR A 48 3.26 7.53 14.54
C THR A 48 2.03 8.17 13.91
N GLY A 49 0.97 7.41 13.63
CA GLY A 49 -0.28 7.91 13.06
C GLY A 49 -0.36 7.88 11.53
N VAL A 50 0.53 7.16 10.84
CA VAL A 50 0.40 6.96 9.39
C VAL A 50 -0.86 6.17 9.04
N GLN A 51 -1.32 6.32 7.80
CA GLN A 51 -2.57 5.74 7.30
C GLN A 51 -2.33 4.53 6.40
N GLY A 52 -1.09 4.10 6.20
CA GLY A 52 -0.82 2.91 5.43
C GLY A 52 0.62 2.42 5.53
N VAL A 53 0.80 1.17 5.13
CA VAL A 53 2.10 0.50 5.09
C VAL A 53 2.20 -0.33 3.82
N MET A 54 3.36 -0.31 3.17
CA MET A 54 3.68 -1.21 2.07
C MET A 54 4.72 -2.24 2.50
N LEU A 55 4.45 -3.50 2.19
CA LEU A 55 5.38 -4.61 2.36
C LEU A 55 6.21 -4.77 1.08
N THR A 56 7.53 -4.64 1.21
CA THR A 56 8.52 -4.89 0.15
C THR A 56 8.79 -6.38 0.00
N HIS A 57 9.22 -6.81 -1.19
CA HIS A 57 9.52 -8.23 -1.47
C HIS A 57 8.41 -9.15 -0.94
N ALA A 58 7.16 -8.89 -1.35
CA ALA A 58 6.01 -9.68 -0.93
C ALA A 58 6.03 -11.05 -1.66
N ASP A 59 6.93 -11.93 -1.25
CA ASP A 59 7.30 -13.12 -2.02
C ASP A 59 6.29 -14.24 -1.84
N THR A 60 5.75 -14.42 -0.63
CA THR A 60 4.93 -15.59 -0.30
C THR A 60 3.56 -15.23 0.31
N PRO A 61 2.52 -16.06 0.08
CA PRO A 61 1.20 -15.82 0.67
C PRO A 61 1.22 -15.87 2.20
N GLY A 62 2.13 -16.65 2.79
CA GLY A 62 2.34 -16.71 4.24
C GLY A 62 2.87 -15.40 4.81
N ALA A 63 3.85 -14.78 4.14
CA ALA A 63 4.36 -13.46 4.53
C ALA A 63 3.28 -12.37 4.43
N VAL A 64 2.52 -12.33 3.34
CA VAL A 64 1.43 -11.37 3.15
C VAL A 64 0.36 -11.53 4.23
N ARG A 65 -0.03 -12.76 4.55
CA ARG A 65 -0.97 -13.07 5.63
C ARG A 65 -0.46 -12.60 6.99
N ALA A 66 0.80 -12.92 7.30
CA ALA A 66 1.44 -12.48 8.54
C ALA A 66 1.52 -10.95 8.64
N PHE A 67 1.73 -10.26 7.52
CA PHE A 67 1.74 -8.80 7.46
C PHE A 67 0.37 -8.22 7.78
N VAL A 68 -0.70 -8.71 7.14
CA VAL A 68 -2.07 -8.28 7.44
C VAL A 68 -2.39 -8.55 8.92
N GLU A 69 -2.11 -9.75 9.42
CA GLU A 69 -2.33 -10.09 10.84
C GLU A 69 -1.54 -9.18 11.79
N ALA A 70 -0.29 -8.82 11.46
CA ALA A 70 0.56 -7.98 12.30
C ALA A 70 0.09 -6.53 12.39
N VAL A 71 -0.60 -6.00 11.37
CA VAL A 71 -1.12 -4.63 11.35
C VAL A 71 -2.46 -4.51 12.08
N ARG A 72 -3.26 -5.58 12.10
CA ARG A 72 -4.62 -5.55 12.64
C ARG A 72 -4.65 -5.71 14.15
N LEU A 73 -5.50 -4.93 14.81
CA LEU A 73 -5.80 -5.12 16.22
C LEU A 73 -6.67 -6.39 16.42
N PRO A 74 -6.50 -7.15 17.52
CA PRO A 74 -7.26 -8.37 17.78
C PRO A 74 -8.78 -8.18 17.87
N ILE A 75 -9.27 -6.97 18.11
CA ILE A 75 -10.70 -6.67 18.21
C ILE A 75 -11.43 -6.75 16.85
N HIS A 76 -10.69 -6.69 15.74
CA HIS A 76 -11.27 -6.76 14.40
C HIS A 76 -11.38 -8.23 13.95
N LYS A 77 -12.62 -8.69 13.73
CA LYS A 77 -12.92 -10.10 13.42
C LYS A 77 -13.17 -10.38 11.93
N GLN A 78 -13.21 -9.34 11.10
CA GLN A 78 -13.42 -9.44 9.66
C GLN A 78 -12.36 -10.36 9.03
N GLY A 79 -12.77 -11.25 8.13
CA GLY A 79 -11.87 -12.15 7.38
C GLY A 79 -11.28 -13.33 8.17
N ILE A 80 -11.51 -13.44 9.49
CA ILE A 80 -11.03 -14.59 10.27
C ILE A 80 -11.66 -15.88 9.74
N GLY A 81 -10.82 -16.88 9.45
CA GLY A 81 -11.25 -18.15 8.86
C GLY A 81 -11.47 -18.09 7.34
N ASN A 82 -11.30 -16.91 6.73
CA ASN A 82 -11.41 -16.70 5.28
C ASN A 82 -10.12 -16.05 4.74
N GLY A 83 -8.97 -16.71 4.94
CA GLY A 83 -7.69 -16.27 4.37
C GLY A 83 -6.78 -15.49 5.30
N ILE A 84 -7.20 -15.19 6.53
CA ILE A 84 -6.35 -14.60 7.59
C ILE A 84 -6.79 -15.11 8.98
N SER A 85 -5.88 -15.04 9.95
CA SER A 85 -6.17 -15.29 11.37
C SER A 85 -6.49 -13.99 12.11
N GLU A 86 -6.71 -14.09 13.42
CA GLU A 86 -6.87 -12.93 14.30
C GLU A 86 -5.65 -11.98 14.22
N GLY A 87 -5.94 -10.67 14.26
CA GLY A 87 -4.91 -9.64 14.31
C GLY A 87 -4.04 -9.73 15.57
N ARG A 88 -2.77 -9.35 15.45
CA ARG A 88 -1.76 -9.48 16.51
C ARG A 88 -1.16 -8.14 16.96
N ARG A 89 -1.63 -7.02 16.43
CA ARG A 89 -1.12 -5.69 16.79
C ARG A 89 -1.47 -5.36 18.24
N GLY A 90 -0.46 -4.97 19.03
CA GLY A 90 -0.67 -4.45 20.37
C GLY A 90 -1.31 -3.06 20.39
N VAL A 91 -2.02 -2.73 21.47
CA VAL A 91 -2.70 -1.42 21.65
C VAL A 91 -1.73 -0.24 21.85
N HIS A 92 -0.46 -0.53 22.20
CA HIS A 92 0.53 0.51 22.46
C HIS A 92 0.72 1.41 21.24
N GLY A 93 0.71 2.73 21.46
CA GLY A 93 0.78 3.73 20.38
C GLY A 93 -0.57 4.15 19.79
N ALA A 94 -1.68 3.51 20.15
CA ALA A 94 -3.02 3.91 19.69
C ALA A 94 -3.36 5.35 20.09
N GLU A 95 -3.02 5.77 21.31
CA GLU A 95 -3.26 7.13 21.78
C GLU A 95 -2.48 8.17 20.97
N THR A 96 -1.19 7.91 20.70
CA THR A 96 -0.36 8.79 19.88
C THR A 96 -0.90 8.91 18.46
N ALA A 97 -1.27 7.78 17.84
CA ALA A 97 -1.84 7.77 16.50
C ALA A 97 -3.20 8.47 16.44
N ALA A 98 -4.07 8.28 17.43
CA ALA A 98 -5.38 8.93 17.52
C ALA A 98 -5.26 10.46 17.54
N ARG A 99 -4.27 11.02 18.26
CA ARG A 99 -4.00 12.47 18.28
C ARG A 99 -3.61 13.02 16.91
N ILE A 100 -2.87 12.24 16.12
CA ILE A 100 -2.53 12.60 14.72
C ILE A 100 -3.77 12.59 13.85
N TRP A 101 -4.61 11.56 14.00
CA TRP A 101 -5.87 11.41 13.27
C TRP A 101 -6.92 12.44 13.70
N GLY A 102 -6.75 13.06 14.86
CA GLY A 102 -7.67 14.06 15.39
C GLY A 102 -8.97 13.46 15.93
N ILE A 103 -8.92 12.20 16.37
CA ILE A 103 -10.06 11.44 16.89
C ILE A 103 -9.77 10.93 18.30
N SER A 104 -10.81 10.44 18.99
CA SER A 104 -10.62 9.80 20.30
C SER A 104 -9.84 8.49 20.16
N ALA A 105 -9.17 8.05 21.24
CA ALA A 105 -8.50 6.75 21.24
C ALA A 105 -9.49 5.60 20.98
N GLN A 106 -10.69 5.68 21.52
CA GLN A 106 -11.74 4.67 21.30
C GLN A 106 -12.17 4.61 19.82
N GLU A 107 -12.36 5.77 19.20
CA GLU A 107 -12.69 5.85 17.77
C GLU A 107 -11.54 5.33 16.91
N TYR A 108 -10.28 5.64 17.28
CA TYR A 108 -9.11 5.09 16.60
C TYR A 108 -9.10 3.57 16.67
N LEU A 109 -9.37 2.96 17.82
CA LEU A 109 -9.44 1.50 17.92
C LEU A 109 -10.49 0.90 16.98
N GLN A 110 -11.62 1.58 16.73
CA GLN A 110 -12.63 1.09 15.79
C GLN A 110 -12.20 1.25 14.32
N LYS A 111 -11.48 2.34 14.01
CA LYS A 111 -11.08 2.69 12.63
C LYS A 111 -9.70 2.16 12.23
N ALA A 112 -8.86 1.74 13.17
CA ALA A 112 -7.48 1.26 12.92
C ALA A 112 -7.44 -0.18 12.41
N ASP A 113 -8.20 -0.44 11.33
CA ASP A 113 -8.23 -1.70 10.60
C ASP A 113 -8.01 -1.46 9.10
N THR A 114 -7.75 -2.54 8.37
CA THR A 114 -7.39 -2.49 6.96
C THR A 114 -8.63 -2.29 6.08
N TRP A 115 -8.61 -1.24 5.26
CA TRP A 115 -9.56 -1.07 4.16
C TRP A 115 -9.03 -1.77 2.91
N PRO A 116 -9.86 -2.43 2.07
CA PRO A 116 -11.32 -2.49 2.10
C PRO A 116 -11.89 -3.64 2.94
N LEU A 117 -11.06 -4.44 3.63
CA LEU A 117 -11.51 -5.59 4.42
C LEU A 117 -12.51 -5.17 5.52
N ASN A 118 -12.19 -4.08 6.22
CA ASN A 118 -13.13 -3.34 7.03
C ASN A 118 -13.54 -2.07 6.27
N PRO A 119 -14.82 -1.94 5.87
CA PRO A 119 -15.32 -0.74 5.19
C PRO A 119 -15.15 0.55 6.01
N GLU A 120 -15.13 0.45 7.34
CA GLU A 120 -14.88 1.56 8.26
C GLU A 120 -13.40 1.72 8.65
N GLY A 121 -12.54 0.84 8.11
CA GLY A 121 -11.10 0.86 8.32
C GLY A 121 -10.44 2.06 7.65
N GLY A 122 -9.43 2.62 8.30
CA GLY A 122 -8.65 3.76 7.82
C GLY A 122 -7.22 3.41 7.39
N LEU A 123 -6.83 2.13 7.38
CA LEU A 123 -5.48 1.70 7.02
C LEU A 123 -5.44 1.14 5.59
N LEU A 124 -4.53 1.67 4.77
CA LEU A 124 -4.21 1.18 3.43
C LEU A 124 -2.98 0.28 3.47
N LEU A 125 -3.16 -1.01 3.21
CA LEU A 125 -2.02 -1.92 3.05
C LEU A 125 -1.70 -2.11 1.58
N GLY A 126 -0.41 -2.07 1.27
CA GLY A 126 0.09 -2.30 -0.07
C GLY A 126 1.14 -3.40 -0.14
N LEU A 127 1.27 -4.03 -1.30
CA LEU A 127 2.33 -4.97 -1.60
C LEU A 127 3.22 -4.42 -2.72
N LYS A 128 4.52 -4.66 -2.62
CA LYS A 128 5.44 -4.55 -3.74
C LYS A 128 5.82 -5.95 -4.18
N LEU A 129 5.26 -6.36 -5.31
CA LEU A 129 5.52 -7.62 -5.97
C LEU A 129 6.70 -7.41 -6.93
N GLU A 130 7.89 -7.20 -6.36
CA GLU A 130 9.01 -6.51 -7.01
C GLU A 130 10.22 -7.38 -7.30
N ASP A 131 10.04 -8.70 -7.29
CA ASP A 131 11.05 -9.66 -7.73
C ASP A 131 10.40 -10.90 -8.37
N LYS A 132 11.22 -11.82 -8.88
CA LYS A 132 10.74 -13.04 -9.55
C LYS A 132 9.93 -13.97 -8.64
N TYR A 133 10.18 -13.99 -7.33
CA TYR A 133 9.46 -14.85 -6.37
C TYR A 133 8.07 -14.27 -6.10
N ALA A 134 8.00 -12.97 -5.83
CA ALA A 134 6.75 -12.25 -5.69
C ALA A 134 5.92 -12.26 -6.99
N LEU A 135 6.57 -12.20 -8.15
CA LEU A 135 5.92 -12.33 -9.46
C LEU A 135 5.32 -13.72 -9.67
N GLU A 136 6.02 -14.77 -9.26
CA GLU A 136 5.53 -16.16 -9.34
C GLU A 136 4.27 -16.37 -8.49
N ASN A 137 4.19 -15.71 -7.32
CA ASN A 137 3.07 -15.80 -6.38
C ASN A 137 2.06 -14.65 -6.48
N ALA A 138 2.16 -13.77 -7.48
CA ALA A 138 1.37 -12.53 -7.55
C ALA A 138 -0.14 -12.77 -7.39
N GLU A 139 -0.68 -13.79 -8.05
CA GLU A 139 -2.10 -14.13 -7.99
C GLU A 139 -2.53 -14.64 -6.61
N GLU A 140 -1.70 -15.44 -5.94
CA GLU A 140 -2.02 -15.99 -4.61
C GLU A 140 -1.83 -14.93 -3.50
N ASN A 141 -0.80 -14.11 -3.61
CA ASN A 141 -0.53 -13.00 -2.69
C ASN A 141 -1.70 -12.00 -2.68
N LEU A 142 -2.24 -11.69 -3.85
CA LEU A 142 -3.32 -10.71 -4.00
C LEU A 142 -4.71 -11.26 -3.65
N LYS A 143 -4.85 -12.57 -3.40
CA LYS A 143 -6.08 -13.14 -2.81
C LYS A 143 -6.16 -12.93 -1.29
N ILE A 144 -5.06 -12.59 -0.63
CA ILE A 144 -5.06 -12.40 0.83
C ILE A 144 -5.91 -11.16 1.17
N PRO A 145 -6.94 -11.30 2.01
CA PRO A 145 -7.80 -10.18 2.38
C PRO A 145 -7.03 -9.08 3.12
N GLY A 146 -7.42 -7.82 2.89
CA GLY A 146 -6.88 -6.65 3.60
C GLY A 146 -5.84 -5.84 2.82
N ILE A 147 -5.49 -6.26 1.60
CA ILE A 147 -4.66 -5.49 0.69
C ILE A 147 -5.52 -4.54 -0.15
N ALA A 148 -5.14 -3.27 -0.23
CA ALA A 148 -5.83 -2.25 -1.02
C ALA A 148 -5.08 -1.88 -2.29
N ILE A 149 -3.74 -1.91 -2.24
CA ILE A 149 -2.87 -1.40 -3.30
C ILE A 149 -1.81 -2.46 -3.61
N ALA A 150 -1.38 -2.57 -4.86
CA ALA A 150 -0.18 -3.32 -5.18
C ALA A 150 0.61 -2.70 -6.31
N GLU A 151 1.93 -2.79 -6.20
CA GLU A 151 2.92 -2.33 -7.17
C GLU A 151 3.77 -3.52 -7.64
N TRP A 152 4.38 -3.40 -8.81
CA TRP A 152 5.31 -4.37 -9.37
C TRP A 152 6.80 -3.98 -9.19
N GLY A 153 7.08 -2.84 -8.55
CA GLY A 153 8.42 -2.32 -8.23
C GLY A 153 9.41 -2.38 -9.40
N PRO A 154 9.31 -1.50 -10.41
CA PRO A 154 10.07 -1.64 -11.66
C PRO A 154 11.58 -1.72 -11.49
N GLY A 155 12.15 -1.02 -10.50
CA GLY A 155 13.59 -1.03 -10.24
C GLY A 155 14.08 -2.39 -9.76
N ASP A 156 13.51 -2.89 -8.67
CA ASP A 156 13.89 -4.18 -8.09
C ASP A 156 13.51 -5.35 -9.01
N MET A 157 12.39 -5.24 -9.74
CA MET A 157 11.97 -6.24 -10.71
C MET A 157 12.99 -6.36 -11.86
N ALA A 158 13.49 -5.23 -12.36
CA ALA A 158 14.54 -5.24 -13.39
C ALA A 158 15.78 -5.99 -12.91
N LEU A 159 16.24 -5.68 -11.70
CA LEU A 159 17.41 -6.34 -11.09
C LEU A 159 17.16 -7.85 -10.92
N SER A 160 15.98 -8.23 -10.41
CA SER A 160 15.61 -9.63 -10.19
C SER A 160 15.53 -10.44 -11.49
N LEU A 161 15.09 -9.82 -12.57
CA LEU A 161 14.99 -10.43 -13.90
C LEU A 161 16.29 -10.33 -14.72
N GLY A 162 17.35 -9.73 -14.17
CA GLY A 162 18.63 -9.55 -14.86
C GLY A 162 18.56 -8.55 -16.03
N VAL A 163 17.73 -7.52 -15.90
CA VAL A 163 17.59 -6.40 -16.85
C VAL A 163 18.42 -5.23 -16.32
N THR A 164 19.48 -4.85 -17.03
CA THR A 164 20.48 -3.86 -16.56
C THR A 164 20.30 -2.45 -17.14
N GLY A 165 19.27 -2.22 -17.96
CA GLY A 165 18.87 -0.88 -18.41
C GLY A 165 18.19 -0.09 -17.29
N THR A 166 18.11 1.24 -17.43
CA THR A 166 17.42 2.11 -16.47
C THR A 166 16.18 2.76 -17.08
N GLY A 167 15.19 3.06 -16.23
CA GLY A 167 13.95 3.75 -16.62
C GLY A 167 13.28 3.12 -17.85
N ALA A 168 13.00 3.95 -18.86
CA ALA A 168 12.30 3.53 -20.08
C ALA A 168 13.02 2.42 -20.87
N VAL A 169 14.34 2.24 -20.70
CA VAL A 169 15.06 1.15 -21.37
C VAL A 169 14.67 -0.18 -20.76
N ALA A 170 14.65 -0.28 -19.42
CA ALA A 170 14.21 -1.50 -18.74
C ALA A 170 12.72 -1.76 -18.97
N GLU A 171 11.88 -0.72 -18.91
CA GLU A 171 10.42 -0.86 -19.08
C GLU A 171 9.99 -1.39 -20.46
N ARG A 172 10.87 -1.31 -21.46
CA ARG A 172 10.64 -1.86 -22.81
C ARG A 172 11.13 -3.30 -22.98
N ASP A 173 11.87 -3.85 -22.01
CA ASP A 173 12.27 -5.26 -22.05
C ASP A 173 11.01 -6.15 -22.01
N PRO A 174 10.87 -7.14 -22.90
CA PRO A 174 9.69 -8.02 -22.92
C PRO A 174 9.41 -8.71 -21.58
N ARG A 175 10.45 -9.02 -20.80
CA ARG A 175 10.31 -9.62 -19.46
C ARG A 175 9.65 -8.65 -18.48
N MET A 176 10.01 -7.37 -18.55
CA MET A 176 9.44 -6.31 -17.72
C MET A 176 8.00 -6.01 -18.09
N GLN A 177 7.69 -5.98 -19.39
CA GLN A 177 6.32 -5.81 -19.88
C GLN A 177 5.42 -6.97 -19.43
N ALA A 178 5.92 -8.22 -19.51
CA ALA A 178 5.22 -9.39 -19.02
C ALA A 178 5.00 -9.36 -17.50
N ALA A 179 6.02 -8.97 -16.73
CA ALA A 179 5.93 -8.85 -15.28
C ALA A 179 4.86 -7.82 -14.86
N ARG A 180 4.93 -6.61 -15.43
CA ARG A 180 3.92 -5.56 -15.19
C ARG A 180 2.51 -6.06 -15.54
N ALA A 181 2.35 -6.67 -16.72
CA ALA A 181 1.06 -7.16 -17.19
C ALA A 181 0.46 -8.23 -16.28
N ARG A 182 1.28 -9.16 -15.77
CA ARG A 182 0.86 -10.20 -14.83
C ARG A 182 0.38 -9.60 -13.51
N VAL A 183 1.18 -8.72 -12.89
CA VAL A 183 0.80 -8.06 -11.63
C VAL A 183 -0.46 -7.21 -11.82
N PHE A 184 -0.56 -6.47 -12.92
CA PHE A 184 -1.75 -5.66 -13.23
C PHE A 184 -3.01 -6.53 -13.39
N ALA A 185 -2.92 -7.65 -14.12
CA ALA A 185 -4.02 -8.59 -14.28
C ALA A 185 -4.45 -9.20 -12.94
N ALA A 186 -3.47 -9.57 -12.09
CA ALA A 186 -3.74 -10.10 -10.75
C ALA A 186 -4.42 -9.06 -9.84
N CYS A 187 -4.00 -7.79 -9.90
CA CYS A 187 -4.67 -6.69 -9.19
C CYS A 187 -6.13 -6.55 -9.63
N LYS A 188 -6.38 -6.53 -10.95
CA LYS A 188 -7.72 -6.40 -11.52
C LYS A 188 -8.63 -7.57 -11.11
N ALA A 189 -8.11 -8.80 -11.15
CA ALA A 189 -8.86 -9.99 -10.75
C ALA A 189 -9.30 -9.95 -9.27
N ASN A 190 -8.49 -9.35 -8.40
CA ASN A 190 -8.74 -9.25 -6.96
C ASN A 190 -9.32 -7.90 -6.52
N LYS A 191 -9.64 -6.98 -7.46
CA LYS A 191 -10.14 -5.62 -7.17
C LYS A 191 -9.20 -4.78 -6.30
N ILE A 192 -7.90 -4.97 -6.49
CA ILE A 192 -6.84 -4.22 -5.82
C ILE A 192 -6.39 -3.08 -6.74
N PHE A 193 -6.14 -1.89 -6.16
CA PHE A 193 -5.66 -0.76 -6.94
C PHE A 193 -4.22 -0.97 -7.37
N PHE A 194 -4.00 -1.00 -8.68
CA PHE A 194 -2.66 -1.10 -9.23
C PHE A 194 -1.94 0.25 -9.15
N LEU A 195 -0.74 0.21 -8.55
CA LEU A 195 0.19 1.33 -8.46
C LEU A 195 1.17 1.24 -9.64
N ASN A 196 1.25 2.31 -10.41
CA ASN A 196 2.24 2.43 -11.49
C ASN A 196 2.72 3.87 -11.62
N SER A 197 3.99 4.06 -11.97
CA SER A 197 4.54 5.38 -12.29
C SER A 197 3.78 6.05 -13.45
N MET A 198 3.58 7.36 -13.33
CA MET A 198 2.92 8.16 -14.35
C MET A 198 3.63 9.50 -14.55
N ASN A 199 3.49 10.09 -15.73
CA ASN A 199 4.10 11.34 -16.11
C ASN A 199 3.12 12.19 -16.94
N PRO A 200 3.44 13.47 -17.23
CA PRO A 200 2.52 14.35 -17.96
C PRO A 200 2.07 13.83 -19.33
N ASN A 201 2.87 12.99 -19.97
CA ASN A 201 2.61 12.48 -21.31
C ASN A 201 1.71 11.25 -21.33
N ASN A 202 1.63 10.50 -20.22
CA ASN A 202 0.89 9.22 -20.19
C ASN A 202 -0.18 9.13 -19.08
N VAL A 203 -0.29 10.11 -18.18
CA VAL A 203 -1.20 10.03 -17.03
C VAL A 203 -2.66 9.76 -17.42
N VAL A 204 -3.14 10.32 -18.53
CA VAL A 204 -4.50 10.07 -19.02
C VAL A 204 -4.69 8.61 -19.42
N ASP A 205 -3.70 8.03 -20.11
CA ASP A 205 -3.78 6.64 -20.56
C ASP A 205 -3.62 5.66 -19.40
N MET A 206 -2.75 5.98 -18.41
CA MET A 206 -2.65 5.23 -17.17
C MET A 206 -3.99 5.21 -16.41
N ILE A 207 -4.68 6.35 -16.30
CA ILE A 207 -6.00 6.42 -15.65
C ILE A 207 -7.03 5.59 -16.44
N LYS A 208 -7.03 5.66 -17.78
CA LYS A 208 -7.94 4.85 -18.62
C LYS A 208 -7.69 3.35 -18.48
N GLU A 209 -6.42 2.96 -18.34
CA GLU A 209 -6.02 1.56 -18.11
C GLU A 209 -6.54 1.06 -16.75
N GLY A 210 -6.67 1.96 -15.76
CA GLY A 210 -7.16 1.65 -14.41
C GLY A 210 -6.12 1.85 -13.32
N VAL A 211 -5.00 2.51 -13.62
CA VAL A 211 -4.01 2.94 -12.62
C VAL A 211 -4.62 4.06 -11.79
N MET A 212 -4.66 3.86 -10.46
CA MET A 212 -5.27 4.81 -9.52
C MET A 212 -4.27 5.43 -8.54
N VAL A 213 -3.10 4.82 -8.39
CA VAL A 213 -2.05 5.24 -7.46
C VAL A 213 -0.73 5.30 -8.22
N GLY A 214 0.11 6.28 -7.92
CA GLY A 214 1.46 6.33 -8.47
C GLY A 214 2.16 7.65 -8.19
N PRO A 215 3.51 7.65 -8.25
CA PRO A 215 4.28 8.89 -8.20
C PRO A 215 3.93 9.75 -9.43
N ALA A 216 3.75 11.04 -9.20
CA ALA A 216 3.41 12.00 -10.24
C ALA A 216 4.06 13.36 -9.93
N SER A 217 4.51 14.06 -10.97
CA SER A 217 4.84 15.48 -10.86
C SER A 217 3.58 16.32 -10.67
N GLN A 218 3.72 17.56 -10.21
CA GLN A 218 2.58 18.49 -10.10
C GLN A 218 1.82 18.60 -11.43
N GLN A 219 2.54 18.75 -12.55
CA GLN A 219 1.95 18.84 -13.88
C GLN A 219 1.15 17.59 -14.25
N ALA A 220 1.69 16.39 -13.99
CA ALA A 220 0.97 15.14 -14.26
C ALA A 220 -0.30 15.03 -13.40
N ALA A 221 -0.21 15.42 -12.12
CA ALA A 221 -1.36 15.44 -11.22
C ALA A 221 -2.44 16.44 -11.69
N GLU A 222 -2.08 17.63 -12.17
CA GLU A 222 -3.02 18.60 -12.73
C GLU A 222 -3.74 18.09 -13.98
N ILE A 223 -3.00 17.46 -14.91
CA ILE A 223 -3.58 16.84 -16.10
C ILE A 223 -4.57 15.74 -15.71
N GLY A 224 -4.18 14.84 -14.80
CA GLY A 224 -5.03 13.75 -14.32
C GLY A 224 -6.30 14.25 -13.63
N ARG A 225 -6.20 15.31 -12.81
CA ARG A 225 -7.35 15.93 -12.14
C ARG A 225 -8.31 16.61 -13.12
N LYS A 226 -7.80 17.31 -14.13
CA LYS A 226 -8.60 17.89 -15.20
C LYS A 226 -9.33 16.80 -15.99
N TYR A 227 -8.64 15.71 -16.33
CA TYR A 227 -9.22 14.57 -17.04
C TYR A 227 -10.35 13.91 -16.24
N THR A 228 -10.13 13.68 -14.94
CA THR A 228 -11.12 13.07 -14.03
C THR A 228 -12.21 14.02 -13.56
N LYS A 229 -12.20 15.29 -14.01
CA LYS A 229 -13.13 16.34 -13.58
C LYS A 229 -13.22 16.47 -12.06
N ARG A 230 -12.11 16.20 -11.34
CA ARG A 230 -12.05 16.41 -9.90
C ARG A 230 -12.38 17.88 -9.61
N LEU A 231 -13.24 18.14 -8.63
CA LEU A 231 -13.59 19.50 -8.21
C LEU A 231 -12.62 19.98 -7.13
N MET A 232 -12.15 21.22 -7.24
CA MET A 232 -11.33 21.90 -6.23
C MET A 232 -12.17 22.16 -4.95
N PRO A 233 -11.55 22.28 -3.77
CA PRO A 233 -10.10 22.38 -3.54
C PRO A 233 -9.35 21.04 -3.32
N TRP A 234 -8.16 20.92 -3.92
CA TRP A 234 -7.09 19.96 -3.62
C TRP A 234 -5.73 20.66 -3.54
#